data_AF-A0A496RFP5-F1
#
_entry.id   AF-A0A496RFP5-F1
#
_cell.length_a   1.000
_cell.length_b   1.000
_cell.length_c   1.000
_cell.angle_alpha   90.00
_cell.angle_beta   90.00
_cell.angle_gamma   90.00
#
_symmetry.space_group_name_H-M   'P 1'
#
loop_
_entity.id
_entity.type
_entity.pdbx_description
1 polymer ?
#
loop_
_entity_poly.entity_id
_entity_poly.type
_entity_poly.pdbx_seq_one_letter_code
_entity_poly.pdbx_strand_id
1 'polypeptide(L)'
;MKERRINEIKGIIFTALGIIILTSLIRFERLDLIFYTSHPKVPPDNLLGVFGAYLGGILVFLFGRISSFFIPFFILFLGANYFRQQKPHLRPARLIGALLLLISVSSLTGNIAMHSESIRFYRAGLLGSVSSNFISAYFGKFGCYIIFITLALLSFALVSEILLSSF
;
A
#
# COMPACT_ATOMS: atom_id res chain seq x y z
N MET A 1 -14.03 -2.39 -32.02
CA MET A 1 -12.70 -3.06 -31.95
C MET A 1 -11.60 -2.20 -31.34
N LYS A 2 -11.46 -0.91 -31.73
CA LYS A 2 -10.38 -0.02 -31.25
C LYS A 2 -10.37 0.18 -29.73
N GLU A 3 -11.52 0.48 -29.12
CA GLU A 3 -11.61 0.67 -27.66
C GLU A 3 -11.24 -0.59 -26.86
N ARG A 4 -11.67 -1.76 -27.34
CA ARG A 4 -11.38 -3.04 -26.71
C ARG A 4 -9.87 -3.29 -26.63
N ARG A 5 -9.16 -3.07 -27.74
CA ARG A 5 -7.69 -3.19 -27.80
C ARG A 5 -6.99 -2.18 -26.88
N ILE A 6 -7.50 -0.95 -26.78
CA ILE A 6 -6.95 0.05 -25.85
C ILE A 6 -7.12 -0.42 -24.40
N ASN A 7 -8.27 -0.97 -24.03
CA ASN A 7 -8.49 -1.50 -22.67
C ASN A 7 -7.60 -2.71 -22.39
N GLU A 8 -7.41 -3.60 -23.36
CA GLU A 8 -6.48 -4.74 -23.23
C GLU A 8 -5.04 -4.26 -23.00
N ILE A 9 -4.55 -3.27 -23.76
CA ILE A 9 -3.22 -2.67 -23.56
C ILE A 9 -3.10 -2.05 -22.16
N LYS A 10 -4.11 -1.30 -21.70
CA LYS A 10 -4.13 -0.75 -20.34
C LYS A 10 -4.10 -1.84 -19.28
N GLY A 11 -4.87 -2.92 -19.47
CA GLY A 11 -4.89 -4.09 -18.60
C GLY A 11 -3.52 -4.73 -18.48
N ILE A 12 -2.81 -4.93 -19.59
CA ILE A 12 -1.45 -5.46 -19.63
C ILE A 12 -0.48 -4.54 -18.86
N ILE A 13 -0.53 -3.24 -19.12
CA ILE A 13 0.35 -2.26 -18.45
C ILE A 13 0.13 -2.26 -16.94
N PHE A 14 -1.11 -2.15 -16.46
CA PHE A 14 -1.41 -2.18 -15.03
C PHE A 14 -1.02 -3.51 -14.39
N THR A 15 -1.27 -4.62 -15.08
CA THR A 15 -0.88 -5.94 -14.55
C THR A 15 0.64 -6.07 -14.42
N ALA A 16 1.40 -5.62 -15.43
CA ALA A 16 2.85 -5.60 -15.39
C ALA A 16 3.37 -4.71 -14.24
N LEU A 17 2.81 -3.50 -14.08
CA LEU A 17 3.15 -2.60 -12.97
C LEU A 17 2.86 -3.24 -11.60
N GLY A 18 1.71 -3.89 -11.45
CA GLY A 18 1.33 -4.59 -10.23
C GLY A 18 2.29 -5.73 -9.89
N ILE A 19 2.72 -6.52 -10.89
CA ILE A 19 3.72 -7.59 -10.70
C ILE A 19 5.08 -7.01 -10.34
N ILE A 20 5.51 -5.93 -10.99
CA ILE A 20 6.78 -5.24 -10.69
C ILE A 20 6.80 -4.77 -9.22
N ILE A 21 5.75 -4.10 -8.77
CA ILE A 21 5.64 -3.64 -7.38
C ILE A 21 5.58 -4.82 -6.41
N LEU A 22 4.78 -5.85 -6.73
CA LEU A 22 4.62 -7.02 -5.88
C LEU A 22 5.94 -7.77 -5.70
N THR A 23 6.65 -8.06 -6.78
CA THR A 23 7.96 -8.73 -6.74
C THR A 23 9.00 -7.91 -5.99
N SER A 24 8.98 -6.57 -6.18
CA SER A 24 9.84 -5.65 -5.43
C SER A 24 9.58 -5.74 -3.91
N LEU A 25 8.32 -5.80 -3.49
CA LEU A 25 7.92 -5.88 -2.07
C LEU A 25 8.16 -7.25 -1.43
N ILE A 26 7.89 -8.34 -2.16
CA ILE A 26 8.11 -9.72 -1.65
C ILE A 26 9.59 -9.94 -1.32
N ARG A 27 10.49 -9.43 -2.18
CA ARG A 27 11.94 -9.60 -2.07
C ARG A 27 12.64 -8.32 -1.60
N PHE A 28 11.93 -7.48 -0.85
CA PHE A 28 12.53 -6.30 -0.26
C PHE A 28 13.33 -6.68 0.99
N GLU A 29 14.64 -6.41 0.93
CA GLU A 29 15.55 -6.51 2.08
C GLU A 29 16.13 -5.12 2.38
N ARG A 30 16.19 -4.75 3.67
CA ARG A 30 16.73 -3.42 4.03
C ARG A 30 18.22 -3.32 3.73
N LEU A 31 18.93 -4.44 3.83
CA LEU A 31 20.37 -4.54 3.58
C LEU A 31 20.75 -4.34 2.10
N ASP A 32 19.77 -4.28 1.20
CA ASP A 32 20.02 -3.95 -0.21
C ASP A 32 20.25 -2.46 -0.44
N LEU A 33 19.93 -1.59 0.53
CA LEU A 33 19.94 -0.14 0.35
C LEU A 33 20.94 0.54 1.29
N ILE A 34 21.73 1.46 0.72
CA ILE A 34 22.64 2.36 1.46
C ILE A 34 21.92 3.19 2.54
N PHE A 35 20.61 3.40 2.38
CA PHE A 35 19.80 4.14 3.34
C PHE A 35 19.70 3.43 4.70
N TYR A 36 19.83 2.10 4.72
CA TYR A 36 19.68 1.30 5.95
C TYR A 36 20.98 0.66 6.42
N THR A 37 22.05 0.65 5.63
CA THR A 37 23.35 0.04 5.98
C THR A 37 24.51 0.71 5.26
N SER A 38 25.65 0.85 5.92
CA SER A 38 26.89 1.35 5.31
C SER A 38 27.52 0.36 4.32
N HIS A 39 27.13 -0.92 4.39
CA HIS A 39 27.64 -1.99 3.54
C HIS A 39 26.44 -2.72 2.89
N PRO A 40 25.85 -2.14 1.82
CA PRO A 40 24.74 -2.79 1.13
C PRO A 40 25.21 -4.01 0.33
N LYS A 41 24.29 -4.96 0.09
CA LYS A 41 24.56 -6.11 -0.78
C LYS A 41 24.69 -5.66 -2.23
N VAL A 42 25.72 -6.15 -2.91
CA VAL A 42 25.98 -5.90 -4.34
C VAL A 42 26.28 -7.24 -5.02
N PRO A 43 25.42 -7.73 -5.94
CA PRO A 43 24.13 -7.14 -6.35
C PRO A 43 23.06 -7.23 -5.23
N PRO A 44 22.00 -6.39 -5.28
CA PRO A 44 20.85 -6.50 -4.39
C PRO A 44 20.17 -7.87 -4.50
N ASP A 45 19.60 -8.36 -3.39
CA ASP A 45 18.85 -9.62 -3.38
C ASP A 45 17.46 -9.50 -4.04
N ASN A 46 17.01 -8.27 -4.32
CA ASN A 46 15.74 -8.01 -4.98
C ASN A 46 15.71 -8.57 -6.43
N LEU A 47 14.60 -9.21 -6.80
CA LEU A 47 14.45 -9.86 -8.13
C LEU A 47 14.52 -8.88 -9.30
N LEU A 48 14.22 -7.60 -9.08
CA LEU A 48 14.33 -6.56 -10.11
C LEU A 48 15.60 -5.71 -9.94
N GLY A 49 16.59 -6.23 -9.20
CA GLY A 49 17.84 -5.57 -8.91
C GLY A 49 17.66 -4.25 -8.16
N VAL A 50 18.51 -3.27 -8.48
CA VAL A 50 18.54 -1.95 -7.83
C VAL A 50 17.18 -1.25 -7.90
N PHE A 51 16.52 -1.29 -9.06
CA PHE A 51 15.22 -0.64 -9.24
C PHE A 51 14.17 -1.19 -8.27
N GLY A 52 14.04 -2.51 -8.17
CA GLY A 52 13.08 -3.13 -7.25
C GLY A 52 13.42 -2.90 -5.78
N ALA A 53 14.71 -2.89 -5.43
CA ALA A 53 15.15 -2.60 -4.07
C ALA A 53 14.72 -1.20 -3.62
N TYR A 54 14.96 -0.18 -4.45
CA TYR A 54 14.53 1.20 -4.15
C TYR A 54 13.01 1.36 -4.20
N LEU A 55 12.33 0.74 -5.17
CA LEU A 55 10.87 0.80 -5.27
C LEU A 55 10.20 0.20 -4.02
N GLY A 56 10.61 -1.00 -3.61
CA GLY A 56 10.16 -1.63 -2.37
C GLY A 56 10.49 -0.78 -1.15
N GLY A 57 11.72 -0.24 -1.09
CA GLY A 57 12.18 0.62 0.00
C GLY A 57 11.33 1.87 0.18
N ILE A 58 11.01 2.59 -0.89
CA ILE A 58 10.16 3.80 -0.83
C ILE A 58 8.75 3.47 -0.35
N LEU A 59 8.15 2.39 -0.87
CA LEU A 59 6.78 2.01 -0.50
C LEU A 59 6.69 1.55 0.96
N VAL A 60 7.67 0.75 1.42
CA VAL A 60 7.75 0.31 2.82
C VAL A 60 8.10 1.49 3.74
N PHE A 61 8.94 2.42 3.30
CA PHE A 61 9.23 3.63 4.08
C PHE A 61 7.98 4.49 4.28
N LEU A 62 7.17 4.70 3.23
CA LEU A 62 5.99 5.57 3.31
C LEU A 62 4.82 4.91 4.07
N PHE A 63 4.47 3.68 3.69
CA PHE A 63 3.24 3.01 4.17
C PHE A 63 3.51 1.89 5.16
N GLY A 64 4.76 1.48 5.34
CA GLY A 64 5.12 0.35 6.17
C GLY A 64 5.05 -0.98 5.43
N ARG A 65 5.64 -2.02 6.03
CA ARG A 65 5.79 -3.32 5.37
C ARG A 65 4.46 -3.98 5.02
N ILE A 66 3.43 -3.89 5.86
CA ILE A 66 2.17 -4.62 5.65
C ILE A 66 1.27 -3.83 4.69
N SER A 67 1.07 -2.54 4.96
CA SER A 67 0.14 -1.72 4.17
C SER A 67 0.59 -1.53 2.72
N SER A 68 1.91 -1.44 2.47
CA SER A 68 2.45 -1.31 1.10
C SER A 68 2.02 -2.44 0.15
N PHE A 69 1.69 -3.65 0.64
CA PHE A 69 1.18 -4.73 -0.21
C PHE A 69 -0.21 -4.49 -0.78
N PHE A 70 -1.02 -3.59 -0.22
CA PHE A 70 -2.32 -3.24 -0.80
C PHE A 70 -2.15 -2.52 -2.15
N ILE A 71 -1.04 -1.82 -2.36
CA ILE A 71 -0.74 -1.07 -3.59
C ILE A 71 -0.70 -1.99 -4.82
N PRO A 72 0.12 -3.06 -4.87
CA PRO A 72 0.09 -3.98 -6.01
C PRO A 72 -1.26 -4.69 -6.13
N PHE A 73 -1.95 -5.02 -5.03
CA PHE A 73 -3.29 -5.62 -5.13
C PHE A 73 -4.30 -4.71 -5.83
N PHE A 74 -4.34 -3.41 -5.49
CA PHE A 74 -5.21 -2.44 -6.16
C PHE A 74 -4.87 -2.27 -7.64
N ILE A 75 -3.58 -2.23 -7.97
CA ILE A 75 -3.11 -2.08 -9.35
C ILE A 75 -3.42 -3.33 -10.18
N LEU A 76 -3.23 -4.53 -9.62
CA LEU A 76 -3.59 -5.80 -10.28
C LEU A 76 -5.10 -5.91 -10.48
N PHE A 77 -5.89 -5.52 -9.47
CA PHE A 77 -7.36 -5.46 -9.59
C PHE A 77 -7.79 -4.50 -10.69
N LEU A 78 -7.16 -3.33 -10.79
CA LEU A 78 -7.39 -2.37 -11.87
C LEU A 78 -7.08 -2.99 -13.25
N GLY A 79 -5.95 -3.68 -13.38
CA GLY A 79 -5.58 -4.41 -14.60
C GLY A 79 -6.61 -5.48 -15.00
N ALA A 80 -7.07 -6.28 -14.03
CA ALA A 80 -8.10 -7.29 -14.24
C ALA A 80 -9.43 -6.71 -14.72
N ASN A 81 -9.86 -5.56 -14.16
CA ASN A 81 -11.08 -4.87 -14.59
C ASN A 81 -10.99 -4.37 -16.04
N TYR A 82 -9.82 -3.86 -16.46
CA TYR A 82 -9.60 -3.46 -17.86
C TYR A 82 -9.69 -4.65 -18.82
N PHE A 83 -9.18 -5.84 -18.47
CA PHE A 83 -9.35 -7.05 -19.28
C PHE A 83 -10.82 -7.47 -19.41
N ARG A 84 -11.60 -7.32 -18.33
CA ARG A 84 -13.04 -7.60 -18.30
C ARG A 84 -13.89 -6.55 -19.03
N GLN A 85 -13.27 -5.53 -19.63
CA GLN A 85 -13.96 -4.37 -20.23
C GLN A 85 -14.83 -3.59 -19.23
N GLN A 86 -14.66 -3.83 -17.94
CA GLN A 86 -15.34 -3.12 -16.86
C GLN A 86 -14.49 -1.90 -16.51
N LYS A 87 -14.65 -0.80 -17.26
CA LYS A 87 -13.89 0.44 -17.04
C LYS A 87 -14.19 0.95 -15.62
N PRO A 88 -13.28 0.78 -14.64
CA PRO A 88 -13.55 1.26 -13.30
C PRO A 88 -13.54 2.79 -13.35
N HIS A 89 -14.59 3.40 -12.82
CA HIS A 89 -14.65 4.84 -12.71
C HIS A 89 -13.69 5.25 -11.59
N LEU A 90 -12.50 5.73 -11.95
CA LEU A 90 -11.50 6.25 -11.02
C LEU A 90 -11.94 7.63 -10.50
N ARG A 91 -13.03 7.65 -9.75
CA ARG A 91 -13.51 8.85 -9.07
C ARG A 91 -12.46 9.28 -8.04
N PRO A 92 -12.19 10.59 -7.86
CA PRO A 92 -11.26 11.08 -6.85
C PRO A 92 -11.55 10.51 -5.45
N ALA A 93 -12.83 10.33 -5.12
CA ALA A 93 -13.27 9.71 -3.87
C ALA A 93 -12.70 8.30 -3.65
N ARG A 94 -12.61 7.46 -4.69
CA ARG A 94 -12.04 6.10 -4.59
C ARG A 94 -10.54 6.12 -4.37
N LEU A 95 -9.83 7.07 -4.99
CA LEU A 95 -8.40 7.26 -4.78
C LEU A 95 -8.11 7.74 -3.36
N ILE A 96 -8.92 8.67 -2.86
CA ILE A 96 -8.86 9.14 -1.47
C ILE A 96 -9.16 7.97 -0.52
N GLY A 97 -10.20 7.17 -0.79
CA GLY A 97 -10.51 5.98 -0.01
C GLY A 97 -9.37 4.96 0.01
N ALA A 98 -8.75 4.68 -1.14
CA ALA A 98 -7.61 3.77 -1.20
C ALA A 98 -6.41 4.30 -0.38
N LEU A 99 -6.12 5.60 -0.48
CA LEU A 99 -5.05 6.23 0.30
C LEU A 99 -5.35 6.22 1.81
N LEU A 100 -6.58 6.56 2.20
CA LEU A 100 -7.02 6.50 3.59
C LEU A 100 -6.99 5.08 4.14
N LEU A 101 -7.34 4.07 3.34
CA LEU A 101 -7.21 2.68 3.74
C LEU A 101 -5.75 2.32 4.00
N LEU A 102 -4.84 2.72 3.09
CA LEU A 102 -3.40 2.50 3.25
C LEU A 102 -2.89 3.12 4.56
N ILE A 103 -3.22 4.39 4.82
CA ILE A 103 -2.79 5.11 6.03
C ILE A 103 -3.41 4.48 7.29
N SER A 104 -4.67 4.03 7.22
CA SER A 104 -5.37 3.43 8.37
C SER A 104 -4.75 2.08 8.75
N VAL A 105 -4.53 1.20 7.78
CA VAL A 105 -3.87 -0.10 8.01
C VAL A 105 -2.44 0.10 8.50
N SER A 106 -1.72 1.02 7.87
CA SER A 106 -0.37 1.45 8.25
C SER A 106 -0.33 1.91 9.73
N SER A 107 -1.23 2.79 10.14
CA SER A 107 -1.34 3.28 11.52
C SER A 107 -1.72 2.19 12.52
N LEU A 108 -2.64 1.29 12.17
CA LEU A 108 -3.03 0.16 13.02
C LEU A 108 -1.84 -0.76 13.30
N THR A 109 -1.04 -1.07 12.28
CA THR A 109 0.13 -1.94 12.45
C THR A 109 1.22 -1.33 13.33
N GLY A 110 1.30 0.00 13.41
CA GLY A 110 2.20 0.72 14.31
C GLY A 110 1.76 0.75 15.77
N ASN A 111 0.45 0.63 16.04
CA ASN A 111 -0.07 0.65 17.42
C ASN A 111 0.05 -0.71 18.13
N ILE A 112 0.25 -1.80 17.38
CA ILE A 112 0.44 -3.14 17.97
C ILE A 112 1.67 -3.07 18.87
N ALA A 113 1.49 -3.42 20.15
CA ALA A 113 2.47 -3.21 21.20
C ALA A 113 3.84 -3.81 20.82
N MET A 114 4.80 -2.94 20.52
CA MET A 114 6.17 -3.32 20.24
C MET A 114 7.12 -2.50 21.10
N HIS A 115 8.15 -3.15 21.61
CA HIS A 115 9.12 -2.54 22.52
C HIS A 115 10.21 -1.73 21.77
N SER A 116 10.30 -1.84 20.44
CA SER A 116 11.30 -1.15 19.63
C SER A 116 10.67 -0.22 18.60
N GLU A 117 11.05 1.06 18.67
CA GLU A 117 10.67 2.12 17.75
C GLU A 117 11.06 1.81 16.30
N SER A 118 12.22 1.17 16.10
CA SER A 118 12.70 0.78 14.77
C SER A 118 11.77 -0.22 14.07
N ILE A 119 11.27 -1.20 14.83
CA ILE A 119 10.35 -2.22 14.33
C ILE A 119 8.97 -1.60 14.10
N ARG A 120 8.54 -0.70 14.99
CA ARG A 120 7.30 0.06 14.84
C ARG A 120 7.30 0.86 13.53
N PHE A 121 8.36 1.63 13.27
CA PHE A 121 8.50 2.40 12.04
C PHE A 121 8.57 1.50 10.81
N TYR A 122 9.24 0.34 10.88
CA TYR A 122 9.28 -0.58 9.76
C TYR A 122 7.91 -1.17 9.39
N ARG A 123 7.04 -1.39 10.38
CA ARG A 123 5.68 -1.92 10.15
C ARG A 123 4.71 -0.84 9.70
N ALA A 124 4.76 0.32 10.34
CA ALA A 124 3.85 1.42 10.10
C ALA A 124 4.28 2.33 8.94
N GLY A 125 5.57 2.47 8.67
CA GLY A 125 6.10 3.50 7.79
C GLY A 125 5.89 4.91 8.33
N LEU A 126 6.30 5.90 7.54
CA LEU A 126 6.25 7.30 7.89
C LEU A 126 4.81 7.76 8.13
N LEU A 127 3.91 7.53 7.18
CA LEU A 127 2.54 8.03 7.26
C LEU A 127 1.80 7.39 8.44
N GLY A 128 1.91 6.08 8.60
CA GLY A 128 1.28 5.37 9.71
C GLY A 128 1.82 5.79 11.06
N SER A 129 3.14 5.92 11.21
CA SER A 129 3.75 6.31 12.49
C SER A 129 3.37 7.73 12.90
N VAL A 130 3.38 8.68 11.96
CA VAL A 130 2.98 10.07 12.23
C VAL A 130 1.50 10.13 12.61
N SER A 131 0.63 9.50 11.80
CA SER A 131 -0.81 9.50 12.06
C SER A 131 -1.17 8.75 13.34
N SER A 132 -0.54 7.62 13.64
CA SER A 132 -0.75 6.87 14.88
C SER A 132 -0.32 7.66 16.11
N ASN A 133 0.84 8.31 16.05
CA ASN A 133 1.35 9.10 17.17
C ASN A 133 0.46 10.32 17.44
N PHE A 134 0.02 10.99 16.38
CA PHE A 134 -0.91 12.11 16.49
C PHE A 134 -2.21 11.67 17.17
N ILE A 135 -2.93 10.68 16.64
CA ILE A 135 -4.22 10.26 17.21
C ILE A 135 -4.05 9.68 18.62
N SER A 136 -3.00 8.89 18.86
CA SER A 136 -2.74 8.34 20.19
C SER A 136 -2.39 9.42 21.23
N ALA A 137 -1.87 10.57 20.83
CA ALA A 137 -1.60 11.68 21.75
C ALA A 137 -2.89 12.35 22.25
N TYR A 138 -3.93 12.43 21.43
CA TYR A 138 -5.20 13.07 21.81
C TYR A 138 -6.22 12.09 22.40
N PHE A 139 -6.32 10.86 21.85
CA PHE A 139 -7.38 9.90 22.20
C PHE A 139 -6.86 8.67 22.96
N GLY A 140 -5.55 8.59 23.22
CA GLY A 140 -4.91 7.41 23.78
C GLY A 140 -4.87 6.22 22.80
N LYS A 141 -4.23 5.12 23.23
CA LYS A 141 -4.03 3.92 22.39
C LYS A 141 -5.35 3.27 21.99
N PHE A 142 -6.31 3.14 22.91
CA PHE A 142 -7.61 2.53 22.63
C PHE A 142 -8.42 3.36 21.62
N GLY A 143 -8.48 4.69 21.79
CA GLY A 143 -9.15 5.57 20.85
C GLY A 143 -8.53 5.55 19.45
N CYS A 144 -7.20 5.43 19.37
CA CYS A 144 -6.46 5.25 18.12
C CYS A 144 -6.94 4.00 17.34
N TYR A 145 -7.11 2.85 18.01
CA TYR A 145 -7.65 1.65 17.38
C TYR A 145 -9.07 1.86 16.85
N ILE A 146 -9.96 2.43 17.67
CA ILE A 146 -11.36 2.67 17.28
C ILE A 146 -11.42 3.56 16.05
N ILE A 147 -10.67 4.66 16.03
CA ILE A 147 -10.68 5.63 14.93
C ILE A 147 -10.13 4.98 13.65
N PHE A 148 -8.96 4.35 13.68
CA PHE A 148 -8.38 3.79 12.47
C PHE A 148 -9.10 2.54 11.96
N ILE A 149 -9.71 1.72 12.82
CA ILE A 149 -10.60 0.64 12.37
C ILE A 149 -11.82 1.24 11.67
N THR A 150 -12.44 2.27 12.24
CA THR A 150 -13.60 2.94 11.62
C THR A 150 -13.22 3.55 10.27
N LEU A 151 -12.09 4.27 10.19
CA LEU A 151 -11.59 4.84 8.94
C LEU A 151 -11.25 3.75 7.92
N ALA A 152 -10.67 2.63 8.35
CA ALA A 152 -10.38 1.50 7.45
C ALA A 152 -11.67 0.90 6.87
N LEU A 153 -12.72 0.71 7.69
CA LEU A 153 -14.00 0.20 7.24
C LEU A 153 -14.70 1.16 6.27
N LEU A 154 -14.75 2.46 6.59
CA LEU A 154 -15.33 3.48 5.72
C LEU A 154 -14.56 3.60 4.39
N SER A 155 -13.24 3.58 4.46
CA SER A 155 -12.36 3.62 3.28
C SER A 155 -12.54 2.38 2.41
N PHE A 156 -12.65 1.21 3.02
CA PHE A 156 -12.93 -0.04 2.32
C PHE A 156 -14.32 -0.02 1.67
N ALA A 157 -15.34 0.51 2.35
CA ALA A 157 -16.67 0.69 1.77
C ALA A 157 -16.62 1.62 0.55
N LEU A 158 -15.89 2.74 0.63
CA LEU A 158 -15.73 3.71 -0.46
C LEU A 158 -14.95 3.14 -1.66
N VAL A 159 -13.93 2.31 -1.39
CA VAL A 159 -13.18 1.61 -2.44
C VAL A 159 -14.02 0.50 -3.06
N SER A 160 -14.82 -0.19 -2.25
CA SER A 160 -15.57 -1.37 -2.68
C SER A 160 -16.82 -1.01 -3.48
N GLU A 161 -17.60 0.03 -3.11
CA GLU A 161 -18.84 0.50 -3.79
C GLU A 161 -19.67 -0.62 -4.49
N ILE A 162 -19.66 -1.81 -3.90
CA ILE A 162 -20.38 -3.03 -4.28
C ILE A 162 -21.34 -3.42 -3.14
N LEU A 163 -21.16 -2.90 -1.91
CA LEU A 163 -21.87 -3.42 -0.74
C LEU A 163 -23.02 -2.55 -0.18
N LEU A 164 -23.18 -1.28 -0.59
CA LEU A 164 -24.13 -0.36 0.08
C LEU A 164 -25.04 0.47 -0.84
N SER A 165 -24.87 0.44 -2.17
CA SER A 165 -25.77 1.16 -3.10
C SER A 165 -26.64 0.22 -3.96
N SER A 166 -26.88 -1.01 -3.49
CA SER A 166 -27.92 -1.88 -4.01
C SER A 166 -29.17 -1.79 -3.15
N PHE A 167 -29.74 -0.59 -3.02
CA PHE A 167 -31.14 -0.32 -2.67
C PHE A 167 -31.52 1.04 -3.27
#